data_AF-A0A177D600-F1
#
_entry.id   AF-A0A177D600-F1
#
_cell.length_a   1.000
_cell.length_b   1.000
_cell.length_c   1.000
_cell.angle_alpha   90.00
_cell.angle_beta   90.00
_cell.angle_gamma   90.00
#
_symmetry.space_group_name_H-M   'P 1'
#
loop_
_entity.id
_entity.type
_entity.pdbx_description
1 polymer ?
#
loop_
_entity_poly.entity_id
_entity_poly.type
_entity_poly.pdbx_seq_one_letter_code
_entity_poly.pdbx_strand_id
1 'polypeptide(L)'
;IWQQSPSPKVDAAWHALTTGYPFLITEDDMRILGKDPDRYISVPKDFGYGEKTFITRFAHTHNIHCLDHIRKRLYREHYGYPNDTMDWIHTKHCLHALLDHLTCHVEYDVMNYIWVEGEPTADPELTYNRQCRDLDAMIRFSEDNRVDKD
;
A
#
# COMPACT_ATOMS: atom_id res chain seq x y z
N ILE A 1 -17.77 8.95 5.29
CA ILE A 1 -16.51 9.70 5.49
C ILE A 1 -15.60 9.60 4.27
N TRP A 2 -15.24 8.38 3.83
CA TRP A 2 -14.22 8.13 2.80
C TRP A 2 -14.44 8.77 1.41
N GLN A 3 -15.70 9.01 1.01
CA GLN A 3 -16.07 9.63 -0.28
C GLN A 3 -16.35 11.14 -0.19
N GLN A 4 -16.27 11.74 1.00
CA GLN A 4 -16.59 13.15 1.19
C GLN A 4 -15.50 14.05 0.59
N SER A 5 -15.88 15.29 0.29
CA SER A 5 -14.94 16.33 -0.12
C SER A 5 -13.81 16.53 0.91
N PRO A 6 -12.63 17.01 0.49
CA PRO A 6 -11.49 17.20 1.37
C PRO A 6 -11.85 18.06 2.57
N SER A 7 -11.44 17.60 3.75
CA SER A 7 -11.59 18.31 5.01
C SER A 7 -10.61 17.70 6.01
N PRO A 8 -10.25 18.43 7.09
CA PRO A 8 -9.41 17.88 8.15
C PRO A 8 -9.93 16.55 8.71
N LYS A 9 -11.26 16.38 8.78
CA LYS A 9 -11.91 15.15 9.23
C LYS A 9 -11.70 13.98 8.25
N VAL A 10 -11.79 14.24 6.95
CA VAL A 10 -11.53 13.22 5.92
C VAL A 10 -10.05 12.84 5.95
N ASP A 11 -9.15 13.82 5.99
CA ASP A 11 -7.71 13.55 6.03
C ASP A 11 -7.29 12.78 7.29
N ALA A 12 -7.87 13.09 8.45
CA ALA A 12 -7.64 12.33 9.68
C ALA A 12 -8.12 10.87 9.56
N ALA A 13 -9.27 10.64 8.92
CA ALA A 13 -9.76 9.29 8.69
C ALA A 13 -8.79 8.50 7.79
N TRP A 14 -8.35 9.07 6.67
CA TRP A 14 -7.39 8.43 5.76
C TRP A 14 -6.04 8.20 6.43
N HIS A 15 -5.60 9.15 7.26
CA HIS A 15 -4.39 8.98 8.05
C HIS A 15 -4.49 7.79 9.02
N ALA A 16 -5.62 7.61 9.69
CA ALA A 16 -5.81 6.49 10.62
C ALA A 16 -5.61 5.11 9.95
N LEU A 17 -5.99 4.95 8.69
CA LEU A 17 -5.79 3.70 7.94
C LEU A 17 -4.34 3.49 7.47
N THR A 18 -3.56 4.56 7.40
CA THR A 18 -2.15 4.52 6.99
C THR A 18 -1.19 4.56 8.18
N THR A 19 -1.73 4.68 9.40
CA THR A 19 -0.94 4.69 10.64
C THR A 19 -0.49 3.28 10.99
N GLY A 20 0.42 2.72 10.18
CA GLY A 20 1.18 1.52 10.51
C GLY A 20 2.55 1.92 11.02
N TYR A 21 2.75 1.86 12.34
CA TYR A 21 4.08 2.10 12.91
C TYR A 21 5.08 1.06 12.40
N PRO A 22 6.33 1.46 12.13
CA PRO A 22 7.37 0.49 11.86
C PRO A 22 7.56 -0.39 13.09
N PHE A 23 7.80 -1.67 12.86
CA PHE A 23 8.15 -2.65 13.88
C PHE A 23 9.47 -3.31 13.51
N LEU A 24 10.09 -3.95 14.49
CA LEU A 24 11.36 -4.64 14.29
C LEU A 24 11.13 -6.15 14.24
N ILE A 25 11.82 -6.81 13.32
CA ILE A 25 11.85 -8.27 13.19
C ILE A 25 13.29 -8.79 13.31
N THR A 26 13.41 -10.09 13.53
CA THR A 26 14.70 -10.77 13.68
C THR A 26 15.30 -11.13 12.32
N GLU A 27 16.57 -11.52 12.35
CA GLU A 27 17.25 -12.11 11.19
C GLU A 27 16.58 -13.42 10.70
N ASP A 28 16.04 -14.22 11.62
CA ASP A 28 15.32 -15.45 11.28
C ASP A 28 13.98 -15.14 10.59
N ASP A 29 13.28 -14.09 11.02
CA ASP A 29 12.07 -13.63 10.36
C ASP A 29 12.38 -13.19 8.91
N MET A 30 13.49 -12.48 8.69
CA MET A 30 13.95 -12.09 7.35
C MET A 30 14.17 -13.33 6.46
N ARG A 31 14.83 -14.36 6.99
CA ARG A 31 15.03 -15.63 6.26
C ARG A 31 13.73 -16.34 5.94
N ILE A 32 12.77 -16.38 6.86
CA ILE A 32 11.43 -16.95 6.63
C ILE A 32 10.72 -16.21 5.48
N LEU A 33 10.89 -14.88 5.40
CA LEU A 33 10.36 -14.06 4.31
C LEU A 33 11.09 -14.27 2.96
N GLY A 34 12.13 -15.11 2.93
CA GLY A 34 12.97 -15.35 1.77
C GLY A 34 13.93 -14.20 1.47
N LYS A 35 14.23 -13.37 2.47
CA LYS A 35 15.11 -12.21 2.37
C LYS A 35 16.49 -12.53 2.94
N ASP A 36 17.53 -12.06 2.26
CA ASP A 36 18.92 -12.15 2.71
C ASP A 36 19.24 -10.98 3.66
N PRO A 37 19.41 -11.21 4.97
CA PRO A 37 19.58 -10.15 5.96
C PRO A 37 20.74 -9.18 5.66
N ASP A 38 21.80 -9.65 5.01
CA ASP A 38 22.99 -8.84 4.69
C ASP A 38 22.70 -7.70 3.70
N ARG A 39 21.55 -7.76 3.01
CA ARG A 39 21.10 -6.75 2.05
C ARG A 39 20.26 -5.62 2.68
N TYR A 40 19.85 -5.78 3.94
CA TYR A 40 18.87 -4.88 4.57
C TYR A 40 19.46 -4.12 5.75
N ILE A 41 18.80 -3.01 6.06
CA ILE A 41 19.19 -2.12 7.14
C ILE A 41 18.68 -2.67 8.47
N SER A 42 19.59 -2.78 9.42
CA SER A 42 19.30 -3.14 10.80
C SER A 42 19.62 -1.97 11.73
N VAL A 43 18.78 -1.73 12.74
CA VAL A 43 19.12 -0.83 13.85
C VAL A 43 20.22 -1.46 14.72
N PRO A 44 21.12 -0.65 15.31
CA PRO A 44 22.15 -1.16 16.20
C PRO A 44 21.58 -1.92 17.40
N LYS A 45 22.23 -3.03 17.82
CA LYS A 45 21.74 -3.89 18.91
C LYS A 45 21.67 -3.17 20.27
N ASP A 46 22.48 -2.13 20.48
CA ASP A 46 22.50 -1.32 21.70
C ASP A 46 21.26 -0.42 21.88
N PHE A 47 20.38 -0.33 20.88
CA PHE A 47 19.07 0.32 21.01
C PHE A 47 18.11 -0.46 21.93
N GLY A 48 18.46 -1.66 22.39
CA GLY A 48 17.73 -2.38 23.44
C GLY A 48 16.55 -3.22 22.96
N TYR A 49 16.47 -3.53 21.66
CA TYR A 49 15.40 -4.34 21.06
C TYR A 49 15.74 -5.85 20.94
N GLY A 50 16.85 -6.28 21.56
CA GLY A 50 17.33 -7.66 21.47
C GLY A 50 17.74 -8.04 20.05
N GLU A 51 17.33 -9.22 19.59
CA GLU A 51 17.63 -9.70 18.22
C GLU A 51 16.72 -9.08 17.14
N LYS A 52 15.74 -8.25 17.51
CA LYS A 52 14.87 -7.57 16.56
C LYS A 52 15.53 -6.28 16.11
N THR A 53 16.13 -6.31 14.92
CA THR A 53 16.92 -5.18 14.41
C THR A 53 16.44 -4.68 13.05
N PHE A 54 15.67 -5.46 12.28
CA PHE A 54 15.27 -5.05 10.93
C PHE A 54 13.98 -4.23 10.94
N ILE A 55 14.07 -2.98 10.47
CA ILE A 55 12.90 -2.10 10.33
C ILE A 55 11.96 -2.69 9.28
N THR A 56 10.70 -2.85 9.69
CA THR A 56 9.67 -3.54 8.91
C THR A 56 8.37 -2.78 9.00
N ARG A 57 7.59 -2.77 7.91
CA ARG A 57 6.22 -2.26 7.87
C ARG A 57 5.35 -3.18 7.04
N PHE A 58 4.05 -3.23 7.32
CA PHE A 58 3.11 -3.93 6.44
C PHE A 58 2.99 -3.21 5.09
N ALA A 59 3.04 -3.97 4.00
CA ALA A 59 2.86 -3.44 2.65
C ALA A 59 1.44 -2.88 2.43
N HIS A 60 0.44 -3.46 3.11
CA HIS A 60 -0.95 -3.00 3.07
C HIS A 60 -1.10 -1.50 3.41
N THR A 61 -0.40 -1.01 4.44
CA THR A 61 -0.52 0.40 4.85
C THR A 61 0.15 1.33 3.83
N HIS A 62 1.20 0.86 3.14
CA HIS A 62 1.81 1.58 2.01
C HIS A 62 0.84 1.66 0.82
N ASN A 63 0.11 0.59 0.48
CA ASN A 63 -0.89 0.64 -0.61
C ASN A 63 -2.01 1.66 -0.32
N ILE A 64 -2.53 1.70 0.91
CA ILE A 64 -3.53 2.71 1.30
C ILE A 64 -2.91 4.11 1.28
N HIS A 65 -1.66 4.27 1.70
CA HIS A 65 -0.94 5.54 1.62
C HIS A 65 -0.83 6.04 0.16
N CYS A 66 -0.45 5.18 -0.77
CA CYS A 66 -0.42 5.50 -2.20
C CYS A 66 -1.82 5.87 -2.72
N LEU A 67 -2.88 5.15 -2.31
CA LEU A 67 -4.25 5.47 -2.68
C LEU A 67 -4.69 6.85 -2.14
N ASP A 68 -4.30 7.21 -0.91
CA ASP A 68 -4.55 8.54 -0.35
C ASP A 68 -3.78 9.64 -1.10
N HIS A 69 -2.54 9.37 -1.53
CA HIS A 69 -1.77 10.28 -2.37
C HIS A 69 -2.47 10.52 -3.72
N ILE A 70 -2.99 9.48 -4.36
CA ILE A 70 -3.78 9.60 -5.59
C ILE A 70 -5.05 10.40 -5.34
N ARG A 71 -5.80 10.09 -4.27
CA ARG A 71 -6.98 10.85 -3.86
C ARG A 71 -6.64 12.33 -3.73
N LYS A 72 -5.64 12.69 -2.92
CA LYS A 72 -5.19 14.08 -2.72
C LYS A 72 -4.77 14.76 -4.02
N ARG A 73 -4.11 14.03 -4.93
CA ARG A 73 -3.72 14.54 -6.24
C ARG A 73 -4.91 14.83 -7.15
N LEU A 74 -5.94 13.99 -7.11
CA LEU A 74 -7.20 14.23 -7.84
C LEU A 74 -7.93 15.47 -7.29
N TYR A 75 -7.80 15.74 -5.98
CA TYR A 75 -8.27 16.98 -5.36
C TYR A 75 -7.28 18.15 -5.43
N ARG A 76 -6.18 18.04 -6.19
CA ARG A 76 -5.18 19.12 -6.30
C ARG A 76 -5.81 20.42 -6.84
N GLU A 77 -6.85 20.29 -7.64
CA GLU A 77 -7.76 21.39 -7.97
C GLU A 77 -8.89 21.50 -6.93
N HIS A 78 -8.53 21.94 -5.74
CA HIS A 78 -9.42 22.75 -4.92
C HIS A 78 -9.82 24.10 -5.64
N TYR A 79 -9.64 24.21 -6.98
CA TYR A 79 -9.58 25.41 -7.83
C TYR A 79 -9.94 25.18 -9.34
N GLY A 80 -10.89 24.32 -9.74
CA GLY A 80 -11.21 24.29 -11.19
C GLY A 80 -12.33 23.41 -11.75
N TYR A 81 -12.55 22.18 -11.28
CA TYR A 81 -13.58 21.31 -11.85
C TYR A 81 -14.91 21.34 -11.08
N PRO A 82 -16.08 21.33 -11.76
CA PRO A 82 -17.37 21.15 -11.11
C PRO A 82 -17.39 19.80 -10.37
N ASN A 83 -17.59 19.87 -9.05
CA ASN A 83 -17.50 18.74 -8.11
C ASN A 83 -18.71 17.76 -8.23
N ASP A 84 -19.53 17.96 -9.25
CA ASP A 84 -20.85 17.39 -9.53
C ASP A 84 -20.97 16.73 -10.92
N THR A 85 -19.88 16.63 -11.68
CA THR A 85 -19.89 15.81 -12.92
C THR A 85 -20.01 14.32 -12.58
N MET A 86 -20.69 13.57 -13.46
CA MET A 86 -20.80 12.11 -13.32
C MET A 86 -19.43 11.43 -13.27
N ASP A 87 -18.45 11.93 -14.03
CA ASP A 87 -17.07 11.45 -14.03
C ASP A 87 -16.44 11.58 -12.63
N TRP A 88 -16.73 12.68 -11.93
CA TRP A 88 -16.19 12.90 -10.60
C TRP A 88 -16.87 12.06 -9.52
N ILE A 89 -18.19 11.87 -9.64
CA ILE A 89 -18.93 10.92 -8.80
C ILE A 89 -18.36 9.51 -8.99
N HIS A 90 -18.14 9.10 -10.24
CA HIS A 90 -17.57 7.79 -10.57
C HIS A 90 -16.16 7.64 -9.99
N THR A 91 -15.30 8.65 -10.16
CA THR A 91 -13.94 8.66 -9.62
C THR A 91 -13.92 8.49 -8.09
N LYS A 92 -14.76 9.25 -7.36
CA LYS A 92 -14.90 9.14 -5.90
C LYS A 92 -15.37 7.75 -5.47
N HIS A 93 -16.34 7.18 -6.19
CA HIS A 93 -16.84 5.84 -5.93
C HIS A 93 -15.77 4.76 -6.18
N CYS A 94 -15.03 4.83 -7.30
CA CYS A 94 -13.94 3.90 -7.61
C CYS A 94 -12.83 3.94 -6.56
N LEU A 95 -12.39 5.14 -6.13
CA LEU A 95 -11.41 5.26 -5.05
C LEU A 95 -11.89 4.59 -3.76
N HIS A 96 -13.18 4.74 -3.43
CA HIS A 96 -13.74 4.07 -2.26
C HIS A 96 -13.85 2.56 -2.43
N ALA A 97 -14.24 2.05 -3.59
CA ALA A 97 -14.28 0.62 -3.86
C ALA A 97 -12.89 -0.02 -3.73
N LEU A 98 -11.84 0.68 -4.20
CA LEU A 98 -10.46 0.25 -4.00
C LEU A 98 -10.05 0.29 -2.52
N LEU A 99 -10.42 1.34 -1.79
CA LEU A 99 -10.16 1.41 -0.35
C LEU A 99 -10.84 0.26 0.39
N ASP A 100 -12.12 0.02 0.09
CA ASP A 100 -12.92 -1.05 0.69
C ASP A 100 -12.27 -2.42 0.42
N HIS A 101 -11.89 -2.68 -0.83
CA HIS A 101 -11.16 -3.89 -1.21
C HIS A 101 -9.85 -4.03 -0.43
N LEU A 102 -9.02 -2.99 -0.35
CA LEU A 102 -7.76 -3.02 0.40
C LEU A 102 -8.01 -3.32 1.88
N THR A 103 -9.01 -2.68 2.50
CA THR A 103 -9.32 -2.89 3.92
C THR A 103 -10.01 -4.24 4.21
N CYS A 104 -10.67 -4.84 3.22
CA CYS A 104 -11.31 -6.15 3.34
C CYS A 104 -10.32 -7.31 3.06
N HIS A 105 -9.43 -7.11 2.10
CA HIS A 105 -8.41 -8.07 1.68
C HIS A 105 -7.02 -7.58 2.11
N VAL A 106 -6.82 -7.48 3.43
CA VAL A 106 -5.55 -7.03 4.01
C VAL A 106 -4.43 -8.01 3.65
N GLU A 107 -3.40 -7.53 2.97
CA GLU A 107 -2.17 -8.29 2.74
C GLU A 107 -1.27 -8.23 3.99
N TYR A 108 -0.66 -9.37 4.33
CA TYR A 108 0.29 -9.46 5.44
C TYR A 108 1.75 -9.39 5.00
N ASP A 109 1.98 -9.16 3.71
CA ASP A 109 3.31 -8.90 3.17
C ASP A 109 3.95 -7.71 3.88
N VAL A 110 5.28 -7.74 3.98
CA VAL A 110 6.05 -6.71 4.67
C VAL A 110 7.15 -6.13 3.79
N MET A 111 7.36 -4.83 3.98
CA MET A 111 8.46 -4.09 3.39
C MET A 111 9.58 -3.90 4.42
N ASN A 112 10.81 -4.07 3.95
CA ASN A 112 12.04 -3.82 4.70
C ASN A 112 12.85 -2.77 3.96
N TYR A 113 13.88 -2.24 4.60
CA TYR A 113 14.63 -1.10 4.09
C TYR A 113 16.01 -1.52 3.60
N ILE A 114 16.42 -1.02 2.44
CA ILE A 114 17.70 -1.31 1.80
C ILE A 114 18.50 -0.02 1.57
N TRP A 115 19.82 -0.14 1.48
CA TRP A 115 20.67 0.95 0.99
C TRP A 115 20.71 0.92 -0.53
N VAL A 116 20.41 2.05 -1.15
CA VAL A 116 20.55 2.26 -2.59
C VAL A 116 21.69 3.24 -2.82
N GLU A 117 22.62 2.89 -3.71
CA GLU A 117 23.75 3.74 -4.03
C GLU A 117 23.27 5.08 -4.62
N GLY A 118 23.72 6.19 -4.02
CA GLY A 118 23.34 7.54 -4.45
C GLY A 118 22.13 8.13 -3.72
N GLU A 119 21.38 7.35 -2.94
CA GLU A 119 20.26 7.86 -2.16
C GLU A 119 20.71 8.34 -0.76
N PRO A 120 20.23 9.50 -0.28
CA PRO A 120 20.62 10.04 1.02
C PRO A 120 19.96 9.28 2.19
N THR A 121 18.94 8.47 1.91
CA THR A 121 18.19 7.71 2.89
C THR A 121 17.92 6.29 2.40
N ALA A 122 17.65 5.41 3.35
CA ALA A 122 17.17 4.07 3.09
C ALA A 122 15.87 4.06 2.28
N ASP A 123 15.79 3.18 1.28
CA ASP A 123 14.57 2.99 0.50
C ASP A 123 13.76 1.79 0.98
N PRO A 124 12.42 1.88 1.00
CA PRO A 124 11.58 0.71 1.20
C PRO A 124 11.68 -0.20 -0.02
N GLU A 125 12.05 -1.45 0.20
CA GLU A 125 11.96 -2.47 -0.83
C GLU A 125 10.49 -2.80 -1.10
N LEU A 126 10.02 -2.45 -2.31
CA LEU A 126 8.65 -2.72 -2.76
C LEU A 126 8.48 -4.05 -3.50
N THR A 127 9.52 -4.89 -3.51
CA THR A 127 9.46 -6.25 -4.03
C THR A 127 9.30 -7.21 -2.84
N TYR A 128 8.21 -7.94 -2.82
CA TYR A 128 7.92 -8.92 -1.78
C TYR A 128 7.34 -10.18 -2.42
N ASN A 129 7.56 -11.32 -1.77
CA ASN A 129 7.14 -12.64 -2.23
C ASN A 129 5.63 -12.82 -2.06
N ARG A 130 4.86 -12.15 -2.92
CA ARG A 130 3.39 -12.23 -2.94
C ARG A 130 2.93 -13.61 -3.40
N GLN A 131 1.91 -14.14 -2.75
CA GLN A 131 1.15 -15.27 -3.27
C GLN A 131 -0.02 -14.75 -4.11
N CYS A 132 0.16 -14.75 -5.43
CA CYS A 132 -0.88 -14.33 -6.37
C CYS A 132 -1.86 -15.47 -6.65
N ARG A 133 -3.14 -15.12 -6.83
CA ARG A 133 -4.11 -16.02 -7.47
C ARG A 133 -3.78 -16.11 -8.97
N ASP A 134 -4.16 -17.23 -9.60
CA ASP A 134 -3.96 -17.42 -11.04
C ASP A 134 -4.81 -16.43 -11.84
N LEU A 135 -4.18 -15.33 -12.26
CA LEU A 135 -4.80 -14.28 -13.06
C LEU A 135 -5.18 -14.82 -14.44
N ASP A 136 -4.35 -15.66 -15.04
CA ASP A 136 -4.58 -16.16 -16.38
C ASP A 136 -5.77 -17.13 -16.41
N ALA A 137 -5.96 -17.94 -15.36
CA ALA A 137 -7.16 -18.76 -15.23
C ALA A 137 -8.43 -17.92 -15.17
N MET A 138 -8.40 -16.80 -14.43
CA MET A 138 -9.52 -15.88 -14.36
C MET A 138 -9.80 -15.21 -15.72
N ILE A 139 -8.76 -14.75 -16.41
CA ILE A 139 -8.88 -14.14 -17.75
C ILE A 139 -9.46 -15.16 -18.73
N ARG A 140 -8.88 -16.37 -18.82
CA ARG A 140 -9.39 -17.45 -19.68
C ARG A 140 -10.85 -17.74 -19.43
N PHE A 141 -11.24 -17.89 -18.15
CA PHE A 141 -12.65 -18.10 -17.80
C PHE A 141 -13.55 -16.97 -18.30
N SER A 142 -13.12 -15.70 -18.16
CA SER A 142 -13.91 -14.56 -18.65
C SER A 142 -14.02 -14.54 -20.18
N GLU A 143 -12.96 -14.93 -20.90
CA GLU A 143 -12.95 -14.96 -22.37
C GLU A 143 -13.83 -16.09 -22.91
N ASP A 144 -13.71 -17.29 -22.34
CA ASP A 144 -14.49 -18.47 -22.73
C ASP A 144 -16.00 -18.30 -22.49
N ASN A 145 -16.38 -17.44 -21.54
CA ASN A 145 -17.77 -17.19 -21.13
C ASN A 145 -18.26 -15.79 -21.52
N ARG A 146 -17.52 -15.05 -22.36
CA ARG A 146 -17.92 -13.69 -22.75
C ARG A 146 -19.21 -13.72 -23.57
N VAL A 147 -20.13 -12.82 -23.23
CA VAL A 147 -21.31 -12.55 -24.07
C VAL A 147 -20.94 -11.41 -25.00
N ASP A 148 -20.69 -11.74 -26.25
CA ASP A 148 -20.49 -10.74 -27.29
C ASP A 148 -21.80 -9.95 -27.48
N LYS A 149 -21.69 -8.62 -27.47
CA LYS A 149 -22.77 -7.77 -27.97
C LYS A 149 -22.59 -7.64 -29.48
N ASP A 150 -23.64 -8.00 -30.23
CA ASP A 150 -23.80 -7.64 -31.64
C ASP A 150 -23.79 -6.11 -31.83
#